data_AF-A0AA40EX62-F1
#
_entry.id   AF-A0AA40EX62-F1
#
_cell.length_a   1.000
_cell.length_b   1.000
_cell.length_c   1.000
_cell.angle_alpha   90.00
_cell.angle_beta   90.00
_cell.angle_gamma   90.00
#
_symmetry.space_group_name_H-M   'P 1'
#
loop_
_entity.id
_entity.type
_entity.pdbx_description
1 polymer ?
#
loop_
_entity_poly.entity_id
_entity_poly.type
_entity_poly.pdbx_seq_one_letter_code
_entity_poly.pdbx_strand_id
1 'polypeptide(L)'
;MTYVEGAQLSGVILVQPFSEARVGSSEKTRIRLYKKLLGEDAYGRVEARRLQEQRVEWEDIWGELVAHGARVVLHENTKESAEGIVRGVMGLGGSVELLIQKELVANGGKLEKTSAGKQVDEDIGAEVTKLTDEIEALKKDGEAAAEEIKELQEKVVVCHENMEDLKRMC
;
A
#
# COMPACT_ATOMS: atom_id res chain seq x y z
N MET A 1 -4.13 0.21 -21.13
CA MET A 1 -5.04 -0.65 -21.93
C MET A 1 -4.42 -2.04 -22.20
N THR A 2 -3.93 -2.77 -21.18
CA THR A 2 -3.23 -4.06 -21.42
C THR A 2 -3.94 -5.26 -20.77
N TYR A 3 -4.93 -5.05 -19.92
CA TYR A 3 -5.63 -6.15 -19.24
C TYR A 3 -6.91 -6.63 -19.94
N VAL A 4 -7.40 -5.88 -20.94
CA VAL A 4 -8.55 -6.30 -21.76
C VAL A 4 -8.26 -7.58 -22.57
N GLU A 5 -6.99 -7.98 -22.68
CA GLU A 5 -6.54 -9.18 -23.41
C GLU A 5 -6.28 -10.41 -22.52
N GLY A 6 -6.65 -10.39 -21.23
CA GLY A 6 -6.44 -11.53 -20.33
C GLY A 6 -4.97 -11.78 -19.95
N ALA A 7 -4.11 -10.76 -20.12
CA ALA A 7 -2.71 -10.82 -19.73
C ALA A 7 -2.57 -10.95 -18.21
N GLN A 8 -1.97 -12.04 -17.80
CA GLN A 8 -1.97 -12.53 -16.43
C GLN A 8 -0.56 -12.26 -15.84
N LEU A 9 -0.45 -11.77 -14.60
CA LEU A 9 0.84 -11.31 -14.06
C LEU A 9 1.69 -12.48 -13.57
N SER A 10 3.01 -12.45 -13.77
CA SER A 10 3.91 -13.52 -13.28
C SER A 10 4.15 -13.42 -11.78
N GLY A 11 4.17 -12.20 -11.24
CA GLY A 11 4.36 -11.89 -9.81
C GLY A 11 4.39 -10.37 -9.57
N VAL A 12 4.56 -9.96 -8.30
CA VAL A 12 4.57 -8.55 -7.88
C VAL A 12 5.80 -8.27 -7.04
N ILE A 13 6.50 -7.18 -7.34
CA ILE A 13 7.64 -6.69 -6.54
C ILE A 13 7.17 -5.51 -5.70
N LEU A 14 7.28 -5.62 -4.39
CA LEU A 14 6.96 -4.54 -3.46
C LEU A 14 8.25 -3.93 -2.92
N VAL A 15 8.60 -2.74 -3.41
CA VAL A 15 9.79 -2.01 -2.98
C VAL A 15 9.39 -0.96 -1.95
N GLN A 16 9.99 -1.00 -0.76
CA GLN A 16 9.82 0.04 0.25
C GLN A 16 11.15 0.46 0.89
N PRO A 17 11.35 1.76 1.18
CA PRO A 17 12.47 2.23 1.98
C PRO A 17 12.29 1.81 3.45
N PHE A 18 13.34 1.28 4.05
CA PHE A 18 13.37 0.81 5.45
C PHE A 18 14.03 1.88 6.36
N SER A 19 13.86 3.17 6.09
CA SER A 19 14.66 4.20 6.78
C SER A 19 14.26 4.47 8.23
N GLU A 20 13.17 3.89 8.73
CA GLU A 20 12.67 4.21 10.07
C GLU A 20 12.64 2.98 10.98
N ALA A 21 13.29 3.10 12.13
CA ALA A 21 13.46 2.03 13.12
C ALA A 21 12.17 1.69 13.90
N ARG A 22 11.01 2.20 13.48
CA ARG A 22 9.72 1.89 14.08
C ARG A 22 8.75 1.57 12.96
N VAL A 23 8.02 0.47 13.09
CA VAL A 23 6.87 0.28 12.22
C VAL A 23 5.83 1.34 12.57
N GLY A 24 5.75 2.40 11.77
CA GLY A 24 4.70 3.40 11.88
C GLY A 24 3.33 2.79 11.57
N SER A 25 2.25 3.37 12.10
CA SER A 25 0.87 3.01 11.72
C SER A 25 0.68 2.95 10.20
N SER A 26 1.43 3.78 9.47
CA SER A 26 1.43 3.85 8.01
C SER A 26 1.93 2.58 7.29
N GLU A 27 2.83 1.79 7.87
CA GLU A 27 3.29 0.53 7.27
C GLU A 27 2.25 -0.58 7.43
N LYS A 28 1.54 -0.62 8.57
CA LYS A 28 0.42 -1.55 8.77
C LYS A 28 -0.72 -1.26 7.77
N THR A 29 -1.02 0.01 7.53
CA THR A 29 -2.00 0.43 6.53
C THR A 29 -1.56 0.02 5.11
N ARG A 30 -0.31 0.29 4.74
CA ARG A 30 0.25 -0.10 3.44
C ARG A 30 0.23 -1.62 3.20
N ILE A 31 0.59 -2.41 4.19
CA ILE A 31 0.62 -3.88 4.02
C ILE A 31 -0.79 -4.46 3.96
N ARG A 32 -1.75 -3.89 4.71
CA ARG A 32 -3.17 -4.22 4.56
C ARG A 32 -3.66 -3.94 3.13
N LEU A 33 -3.28 -2.79 2.58
CA LEU A 33 -3.59 -2.44 1.18
C LEU A 33 -2.95 -3.44 0.20
N TYR A 34 -1.67 -3.79 0.38
CA TYR A 34 -1.00 -4.79 -0.47
C TYR A 34 -1.69 -6.15 -0.44
N LYS A 35 -2.11 -6.61 0.75
CA LYS A 35 -2.89 -7.85 0.89
C LYS A 35 -4.18 -7.81 0.06
N LYS A 36 -4.90 -6.68 0.08
CA LYS A 36 -6.11 -6.47 -0.74
C LYS A 36 -5.84 -6.40 -2.24
N LEU A 37 -4.70 -5.82 -2.65
CA LEU A 37 -4.31 -5.76 -4.07
C LEU A 37 -3.98 -7.15 -4.62
N LEU A 38 -3.23 -7.93 -3.84
CA LEU A 38 -2.74 -9.24 -4.23
C LEU A 38 -3.85 -10.30 -4.18
N GLY A 39 -4.59 -10.36 -3.08
CA GLY A 39 -5.39 -11.53 -2.71
C GLY A 39 -4.53 -12.68 -2.21
N GLU A 40 -5.10 -13.52 -1.34
CA GLU A 40 -4.41 -14.62 -0.66
C GLU A 40 -3.72 -15.59 -1.64
N ASP A 41 -4.36 -15.85 -2.79
CA ASP A 41 -3.84 -16.71 -3.86
C ASP A 41 -2.48 -16.25 -4.43
N ALA A 42 -2.15 -14.96 -4.32
CA ALA A 42 -0.95 -14.36 -4.91
C ALA A 42 0.20 -14.13 -3.93
N TYR A 43 0.02 -14.42 -2.64
CA TYR A 43 1.03 -14.17 -1.61
C TYR A 43 2.34 -14.93 -1.88
N GLY A 44 2.24 -16.16 -2.41
CA GLY A 44 3.39 -16.99 -2.79
C GLY A 44 4.31 -16.42 -3.86
N ARG A 45 3.94 -15.27 -4.46
CA ARG A 45 4.66 -14.63 -5.57
C ARG A 45 5.14 -13.22 -5.26
N VAL A 46 5.16 -12.86 -3.98
CA VAL A 46 5.65 -11.56 -3.52
C VAL A 46 7.13 -11.68 -3.16
N GLU A 47 7.94 -10.72 -3.62
CA GLU A 47 9.29 -10.49 -3.08
C GLU A 47 9.30 -9.16 -2.30
N ALA A 48 9.52 -9.21 -0.97
CA ALA A 48 9.61 -8.05 -0.06
C ALA A 48 11.04 -7.83 0.46
N ARG A 49 11.40 -6.74 1.13
CA ARG A 49 12.79 -6.47 1.60
C ARG A 49 12.96 -6.57 3.13
N ARG A 50 13.98 -7.28 3.64
CA ARG A 50 14.33 -7.35 5.10
C ARG A 50 15.68 -6.72 5.42
N LEU A 51 15.77 -5.99 6.53
CA LEU A 51 17.03 -5.64 7.21
C LEU A 51 17.20 -6.47 8.49
N GLN A 52 18.43 -6.87 8.77
CA GLN A 52 18.79 -8.05 9.57
C GLN A 52 18.46 -7.98 11.08
N GLU A 53 17.90 -6.88 11.60
CA GLU A 53 17.88 -6.62 13.05
C GLU A 53 16.52 -6.25 13.67
N GLN A 54 15.39 -6.33 12.95
CA GLN A 54 14.07 -6.13 13.58
C GLN A 54 13.19 -7.37 13.44
N ARG A 55 13.19 -8.20 14.49
CA ARG A 55 12.52 -9.51 14.49
C ARG A 55 11.06 -9.49 14.99
N VAL A 56 10.66 -8.54 15.82
CA VAL A 56 9.38 -8.67 16.57
C VAL A 56 8.19 -8.09 15.79
N GLU A 57 8.28 -6.86 15.28
CA GLU A 57 7.15 -6.26 14.54
C GLU A 57 7.05 -6.72 13.08
N TRP A 58 8.08 -7.39 12.55
CA TRP A 58 8.14 -7.81 11.16
C TRP A 58 7.31 -9.08 10.90
N GLU A 59 7.30 -10.01 11.87
CA GLU A 59 6.47 -11.22 11.83
C GLU A 59 4.97 -10.89 11.93
N ASP A 60 4.58 -9.89 12.73
CA ASP A 60 3.16 -9.51 12.86
C ASP A 60 2.56 -8.95 11.56
N ILE A 61 3.39 -8.33 10.71
CA ILE A 61 2.88 -7.56 9.57
C ILE A 61 3.09 -8.31 8.25
N TRP A 62 4.27 -8.91 8.06
CA TRP A 62 4.59 -9.71 6.88
C TRP A 62 4.44 -11.21 7.11
N GLY A 63 4.27 -11.68 8.35
CA GLY A 63 4.24 -13.10 8.66
C GLY A 63 3.17 -13.87 7.91
N GLU A 64 1.98 -13.27 7.72
CA GLU A 64 0.93 -13.90 6.91
C GLU A 64 1.35 -14.05 5.44
N LEU A 65 1.99 -13.04 4.85
CA LEU A 65 2.47 -13.09 3.46
C LEU A 65 3.57 -14.15 3.31
N VAL A 66 4.53 -14.16 4.23
CA VAL A 66 5.63 -15.14 4.25
C VAL A 66 5.13 -16.56 4.50
N ALA A 67 4.15 -16.74 5.40
CA ALA A 67 3.53 -18.04 5.67
C ALA A 67 2.85 -18.62 4.42
N HIS A 68 2.33 -17.77 3.54
CA HIS A 68 1.73 -18.16 2.26
C HIS A 68 2.74 -18.14 1.09
N GLY A 69 4.04 -18.08 1.38
CA GLY A 69 5.11 -18.29 0.40
C GLY A 69 5.75 -17.02 -0.16
N ALA A 70 5.41 -15.83 0.35
CA ALA A 70 6.12 -14.62 -0.03
C ALA A 70 7.61 -14.74 0.33
N ARG A 71 8.48 -14.42 -0.62
CA ARG A 71 9.91 -14.32 -0.38
C ARG A 71 10.28 -12.94 0.07
N VAL A 72 11.40 -12.87 0.79
CA VAL A 72 11.91 -11.61 1.28
C VAL A 72 13.38 -11.51 0.90
N VAL A 73 13.71 -10.58 0.00
CA VAL A 73 15.01 -10.39 -0.64
C VAL A 73 15.54 -8.98 -0.35
N LEU A 74 16.81 -8.90 0.05
CA LEU A 74 17.46 -7.61 0.28
C LEU A 74 17.82 -6.95 -1.06
N HIS A 75 17.30 -5.76 -1.29
CA HIS A 75 17.83 -4.88 -2.34
C HIS A 75 19.01 -4.07 -1.80
N GLU A 76 20.19 -4.25 -2.41
CA GLU A 76 21.47 -3.64 -2.01
C GLU A 76 21.72 -2.29 -2.68
N ASN A 77 20.70 -1.72 -3.34
CA ASN A 77 20.81 -0.49 -4.13
C ASN A 77 21.85 -0.58 -5.25
N THR A 78 22.07 -1.79 -5.76
CA THR A 78 22.93 -2.11 -6.90
C THR A 78 22.10 -2.64 -8.05
N LYS A 79 22.56 -2.42 -9.28
CA LYS A 79 21.88 -2.91 -10.48
C LYS A 79 21.77 -4.45 -10.46
N GLU A 80 22.82 -5.11 -10.00
CA GLU A 80 22.94 -6.56 -9.94
C GLU A 80 21.89 -7.17 -8.98
N SER A 81 21.67 -6.52 -7.84
CA SER A 81 20.64 -6.90 -6.86
C SER A 81 19.23 -6.72 -7.45
N ALA A 82 18.96 -5.60 -8.13
CA ALA A 82 17.68 -5.36 -8.80
C ALA A 82 17.40 -6.40 -9.89
N GLU A 83 18.37 -6.69 -10.75
CA GLU A 83 18.23 -7.73 -11.77
C GLU A 83 18.06 -9.13 -11.16
N GLY A 84 18.71 -9.41 -10.03
CA GLY A 84 18.53 -10.65 -9.28
C GLY A 84 17.10 -10.86 -8.83
N ILE A 85 16.48 -9.83 -8.25
CA ILE A 85 15.08 -9.82 -7.81
C ILE A 85 14.14 -10.03 -9.01
N VAL A 86 14.34 -9.29 -10.10
CA VAL A 86 13.52 -9.46 -11.32
C VAL A 86 13.63 -10.88 -11.88
N ARG A 87 14.84 -11.45 -11.95
CA ARG A 87 15.05 -12.84 -12.37
C ARG A 87 14.37 -13.84 -11.43
N GLY A 88 14.38 -13.59 -10.13
CA GLY A 88 13.67 -14.39 -9.12
C GLY A 88 12.17 -14.47 -9.40
N VAL A 89 11.55 -13.31 -9.63
CA VAL A 89 10.12 -13.24 -9.97
C VAL A 89 9.80 -13.88 -11.32
N MET A 90 10.62 -13.65 -12.34
CA MET A 90 10.45 -14.30 -13.65
C MET A 90 10.63 -15.82 -13.59
N GLY A 91 11.49 -16.30 -12.68
CA GLY A 91 11.79 -17.71 -12.45
C GLY A 91 10.73 -18.47 -11.65
N LEU A 92 9.73 -17.78 -11.06
CA LEU A 92 8.62 -18.43 -10.34
C LEU A 92 7.78 -19.34 -11.24
N GLY A 93 7.73 -19.05 -12.54
CA GLY A 93 6.93 -19.80 -13.51
C GLY A 93 5.42 -19.63 -13.35
N GLY A 94 4.68 -19.77 -14.45
CA GLY A 94 3.22 -19.63 -14.49
C GLY A 94 2.73 -18.21 -14.26
N SER A 95 1.42 -18.02 -14.29
CA SER A 95 0.78 -16.73 -14.00
C SER A 95 -0.15 -16.82 -12.79
N VAL A 96 -0.26 -15.73 -12.04
CA VAL A 96 -1.23 -15.55 -10.97
C VAL A 96 -2.12 -14.40 -11.36
N GLU A 97 -3.41 -14.62 -11.17
CA GLU A 97 -4.38 -13.56 -11.32
C GLU A 97 -4.52 -12.84 -9.98
N LEU A 98 -4.06 -11.58 -9.92
CA LEU A 98 -4.18 -10.79 -8.70
C LEU A 98 -5.65 -10.45 -8.42
N LEU A 99 -6.00 -10.27 -7.14
CA LEU A 99 -7.35 -9.87 -6.77
C LEU A 99 -7.75 -8.54 -7.43
N ILE A 100 -6.85 -7.56 -7.50
CA ILE A 100 -7.16 -6.30 -8.18
C ILE A 100 -7.46 -6.51 -9.68
N GLN A 101 -6.82 -7.46 -10.34
CA GLN A 101 -7.10 -7.78 -11.74
C GLN A 101 -8.53 -8.32 -11.90
N LYS A 102 -8.93 -9.27 -11.03
CA LYS A 102 -10.30 -9.81 -10.99
C LYS A 102 -11.33 -8.71 -10.74
N GLU A 103 -11.07 -7.88 -9.74
CA GLU A 103 -12.00 -6.83 -9.31
C GLU A 103 -12.11 -5.70 -10.31
N LEU A 104 -11.03 -5.30 -10.98
CA LEU A 104 -11.08 -4.27 -12.02
C LEU A 104 -11.94 -4.73 -13.20
N VAL A 105 -11.84 -5.99 -13.63
CA VAL A 105 -12.73 -6.52 -14.68
C VAL A 105 -14.17 -6.57 -14.22
N ALA A 106 -14.42 -7.09 -13.01
CA ALA A 106 -15.77 -7.17 -12.45
C ALA A 106 -16.43 -5.79 -12.28
N ASN A 107 -15.64 -4.75 -12.00
CA ASN A 107 -16.12 -3.40 -11.74
C ASN A 107 -16.03 -2.46 -12.96
N GLY A 108 -15.65 -2.96 -14.13
CA GLY A 108 -15.56 -2.17 -15.36
C GLY A 108 -14.44 -1.11 -15.35
N GLY A 109 -13.26 -1.47 -14.83
CA GLY A 109 -12.07 -0.61 -14.73
C GLY A 109 -12.03 0.29 -13.49
N LYS A 110 -13.13 0.38 -12.75
CA LYS A 110 -13.29 1.32 -11.63
C LYS A 110 -12.50 0.91 -10.40
N LEU A 111 -11.39 1.61 -10.14
CA LEU A 111 -10.50 1.32 -9.02
C LEU A 111 -11.19 1.55 -7.68
N GLU A 112 -12.02 2.59 -7.56
CA GLU A 112 -12.75 2.96 -6.34
C GLU A 112 -13.74 1.88 -5.88
N LYS A 113 -14.13 0.98 -6.78
CA LYS A 113 -15.04 -0.14 -6.48
C LYS A 113 -14.33 -1.42 -6.03
N THR A 114 -13.01 -1.50 -6.21
CA THR A 114 -12.19 -2.63 -5.77
C THR A 114 -12.10 -2.68 -4.25
N SER A 115 -11.77 -3.83 -3.68
CA SER A 115 -11.55 -3.95 -2.23
C SER A 115 -10.40 -3.05 -1.75
N ALA A 116 -9.35 -2.91 -2.57
CA ALA A 116 -8.24 -2.01 -2.29
C ALA A 116 -8.66 -0.54 -2.35
N GLY A 117 -9.43 -0.14 -3.37
CA GLY A 117 -9.94 1.23 -3.50
C GLY A 117 -10.85 1.64 -2.34
N LYS A 118 -11.77 0.74 -1.93
CA LYS A 118 -12.62 0.98 -0.75
C LYS A 118 -11.81 1.15 0.53
N GLN A 119 -10.77 0.34 0.72
CA GLN A 119 -9.91 0.46 1.89
C GLN A 119 -9.17 1.81 1.91
N VAL A 120 -8.67 2.27 0.75
CA VAL A 120 -8.02 3.60 0.66
C VAL A 120 -9.03 4.72 0.95
N ASP A 121 -10.26 4.62 0.44
CA ASP A 121 -11.32 5.60 0.72
C ASP A 121 -11.68 5.65 2.22
N GLU A 122 -11.79 4.49 2.87
CA GLU A 122 -11.99 4.36 4.32
C GLU A 122 -10.81 4.94 5.13
N ASP A 123 -9.58 4.59 4.75
CA ASP A 123 -8.36 5.04 5.43
C ASP A 123 -8.19 6.57 5.31
N ILE A 124 -8.47 7.16 4.13
CA ILE A 124 -8.43 8.61 3.95
C ILE A 124 -9.57 9.29 4.71
N GLY A 125 -10.79 8.74 4.68
CA GLY A 125 -11.93 9.30 5.41
C GLY A 125 -11.73 9.31 6.93
N ALA A 126 -11.09 8.28 7.47
CA ALA A 126 -10.73 8.23 8.89
C ALA A 126 -9.68 9.31 9.25
N GLU A 127 -8.68 9.52 8.39
CA GLU A 127 -7.66 10.55 8.60
C GLU A 127 -8.25 11.96 8.49
N VAL A 128 -9.13 12.22 7.52
CA VAL A 128 -9.84 13.51 7.40
C VAL A 128 -10.66 13.79 8.65
N THR A 129 -11.37 12.80 9.17
CA THR A 129 -12.17 12.94 10.40
C THR A 129 -11.26 13.33 11.57
N LYS A 130 -10.16 12.60 11.76
CA LYS A 130 -9.19 12.86 12.83
C LYS A 130 -8.57 14.26 12.74
N LEU A 131 -8.13 14.67 11.55
CA LEU A 131 -7.56 16.01 11.33
C LEU A 131 -8.59 17.11 11.59
N THR A 132 -9.86 16.87 11.23
CA THR A 132 -10.95 17.83 11.47
C THR A 132 -11.22 17.98 12.96
N ASP A 133 -11.29 16.87 13.70
CA ASP A 133 -11.45 16.88 15.16
C ASP A 133 -10.29 17.62 15.86
N GLU A 134 -9.06 17.44 15.37
CA GLU A 134 -7.86 18.11 15.88
C GLU A 134 -7.90 19.62 15.61
N ILE A 135 -8.33 20.03 14.40
CA ILE A 135 -8.56 21.43 14.06
C ILE A 135 -9.64 22.05 14.98
N GLU A 136 -10.73 21.35 15.25
CA GLU A 136 -11.79 21.83 16.14
C GLU A 136 -11.32 22.00 17.59
N ALA A 137 -10.52 21.04 18.08
CA ALA A 137 -9.90 21.14 19.40
C ALA A 137 -8.97 22.36 19.50
N LEU A 138 -8.07 22.53 18.53
CA LEU A 138 -7.11 23.64 18.52
C LEU A 138 -7.79 25.01 18.37
N LYS A 139 -8.87 25.09 17.59
CA LYS A 139 -9.67 26.33 17.47
C LYS A 139 -10.26 26.78 18.80
N LYS A 140 -10.53 25.84 19.71
CA LYS A 140 -11.06 26.13 21.05
C LYS A 140 -9.98 26.71 21.98
N ASP A 141 -8.71 26.43 21.71
CA ASP A 141 -7.57 26.83 22.54
C ASP A 141 -6.98 28.21 22.17
N GLY A 142 -7.42 28.83 21.05
CA GLY A 142 -7.19 30.24 20.72
C GLY A 142 -6.09 30.53 19.68
N GLU A 143 -5.69 31.80 19.53
CA GLU A 143 -4.79 32.30 18.46
C GLU A 143 -3.38 31.65 18.44
N ALA A 144 -2.93 31.06 19.55
CA ALA A 144 -1.62 30.40 19.64
C ALA A 144 -1.49 29.17 18.73
N ALA A 145 -2.61 28.60 18.25
CA ALA A 145 -2.63 27.42 17.38
C ALA A 145 -2.86 27.76 15.88
N ALA A 146 -2.82 29.04 15.47
CA ALA A 146 -3.19 29.43 14.11
C ALA A 146 -2.32 28.79 13.01
N GLU A 147 -1.01 28.65 13.24
CA GLU A 147 -0.11 28.01 12.27
C GLU A 147 -0.34 26.49 12.21
N GLU A 148 -0.55 25.84 13.36
CA GLU A 148 -0.83 24.40 13.44
C GLU A 148 -2.17 24.05 12.77
N ILE A 149 -3.20 24.87 13.00
CA ILE A 149 -4.50 24.75 12.32
C ILE A 149 -4.32 24.85 10.81
N LYS A 150 -3.50 25.78 10.33
CA LYS A 150 -3.24 25.96 8.90
C LYS A 150 -2.54 24.74 8.30
N GLU A 151 -1.52 24.19 8.96
CA GLU A 151 -0.84 22.97 8.52
C GLU A 151 -1.81 21.77 8.45
N LEU A 152 -2.68 21.61 9.46
CA LEU A 152 -3.68 20.55 9.46
C LEU A 152 -4.73 20.74 8.35
N GLN A 153 -5.14 21.98 8.07
CA GLN A 153 -6.04 22.29 6.96
C GLN A 153 -5.43 21.96 5.60
N GLU A 154 -4.14 22.26 5.40
CA GLU A 154 -3.42 21.87 4.18
C GLU A 154 -3.40 20.35 4.01
N LYS A 155 -3.17 19.59 5.08
CA LYS A 155 -3.26 18.11 5.04
C LYS A 155 -4.66 17.63 4.68
N VAL A 156 -5.71 18.25 5.21
CA VAL A 156 -7.11 17.92 4.86
C VAL A 156 -7.38 18.18 3.38
N VAL A 157 -6.88 19.29 2.81
CA VAL A 157 -7.03 19.58 1.37
C VAL A 157 -6.37 18.50 0.53
N VAL A 158 -5.12 18.11 0.85
CA VAL A 158 -4.41 17.04 0.16
C VAL A 158 -5.17 15.70 0.26
N CYS A 159 -5.74 15.37 1.42
CA CYS A 159 -6.56 14.17 1.57
C CYS A 159 -7.81 14.19 0.67
N HIS A 160 -8.48 15.34 0.53
CA HIS A 160 -9.62 15.47 -0.37
C HIS A 160 -9.21 15.34 -1.84
N GLU A 161 -8.10 15.95 -2.25
CA GLU A 161 -7.54 15.80 -3.60
C GLU A 161 -7.24 14.33 -3.91
N ASN A 162 -6.60 13.62 -2.99
CA ASN A 162 -6.32 12.19 -3.13
C ASN A 162 -7.61 11.35 -3.27
N MET A 163 -8.69 11.69 -2.56
CA MET A 163 -9.99 11.03 -2.74
C MET A 163 -10.61 11.31 -4.10
N GLU A 164 -10.49 12.53 -4.62
CA GLU A 164 -10.97 12.87 -5.96
C GLU A 164 -10.19 12.12 -7.04
N ASP A 165 -8.87 12.05 -6.90
CA ASP A 165 -8.01 11.35 -7.85
C ASP A 165 -8.31 9.85 -7.87
N LEU A 166 -8.55 9.23 -6.70
CA LEU A 166 -8.98 7.83 -6.63
C LEU A 166 -10.29 7.60 -7.42
N LYS A 167 -11.23 8.54 -7.37
CA LYS A 167 -12.50 8.49 -8.11
C LYS A 167 -12.33 8.73 -9.61
N ARG A 168 -11.24 9.39 -10.03
CA ARG A 168 -10.90 9.65 -11.44
C ARG A 168 -10.15 8.49 -12.10
N MET A 169 -9.57 7.58 -11.32
CA MET A 169 -8.85 6.42 -11.83
C MET A 169 -9.83 5.34 -12.34
N CYS A 170 -10.06 5.34 -13.65
CA CYS A 170 -10.87 4.39 -14.42
C CYS A 170 -10.01 3.61 -15.43
#